data_AF-A0A167U768-F1
#
_entry.id   AF-A0A167U768-F1
#
_cell.length_a   1.000
_cell.length_b   1.000
_cell.length_c   1.000
_cell.angle_alpha   90.00
_cell.angle_beta   90.00
_cell.angle_gamma   90.00
#
_symmetry.space_group_name_H-M   'P 1'
#
loop_
_entity.id
_entity.type
_entity.pdbx_description
1 polymer ?
#
loop_
_entity_poly.entity_id
_entity_poly.type
_entity_poly.pdbx_seq_one_letter_code
_entity_poly.pdbx_strand_id
1 'polypeptide(L)'
;MSKEELFEKLNDCYDYGDKQGIVVNIEKYQKNVSEEEASRDLAEYIFLKFTTNKADAMAGLMRMMIKDNPNLALLKFPENYFYRLAVIKGSMDLYDCYIEEAIIPFLKDKDEDAVNDCYMELTCVAEKLNDHFFPNYVPCIKGMDFNGAFATYEKDTEISLIRSEDYEIINDVVEKYNTIIGRRDIIKDLYERN
;
A
#
# COMPACT_ATOMS: atom_id res chain seq x y z
N MET A 1 -1.46 -10.67 -22.62
CA MET A 1 -0.36 -10.31 -21.71
C MET A 1 -0.60 -11.05 -20.43
N SER A 2 0.37 -11.83 -19.94
CA SER A 2 0.26 -12.53 -18.65
C SER A 2 0.53 -11.59 -17.47
N LYS A 3 0.28 -12.07 -16.25
CA LYS A 3 0.59 -11.33 -15.01
C LYS A 3 2.09 -11.09 -14.86
N GLU A 4 2.90 -12.11 -15.15
CA GLU A 4 4.37 -12.04 -15.07
C GLU A 4 4.91 -11.02 -16.08
N GLU A 5 4.41 -11.08 -17.32
CA GLU A 5 4.76 -10.12 -18.38
C GLU A 5 4.37 -8.68 -17.99
N LEU A 6 3.19 -8.48 -17.37
CA LEU A 6 2.78 -7.18 -16.86
C LEU A 6 3.78 -6.68 -15.82
N PHE A 7 4.13 -7.49 -14.83
CA PHE A 7 5.01 -7.08 -13.73
C PHE A 7 6.41 -6.71 -14.22
N GLU A 8 6.96 -7.47 -15.17
CA GLU A 8 8.22 -7.14 -15.82
C GLU A 8 8.14 -5.79 -16.55
N LYS A 9 7.09 -5.58 -17.35
CA LYS A 9 6.90 -4.34 -18.09
C LYS A 9 6.71 -3.12 -17.19
N LEU A 10 6.00 -3.28 -16.08
CA LEU A 10 5.85 -2.20 -15.10
C LEU A 10 7.17 -1.87 -14.40
N ASN A 11 8.01 -2.86 -14.11
CA ASN A 11 9.35 -2.61 -13.57
C ASN A 11 10.23 -1.85 -14.57
N ASP A 12 10.25 -2.29 -15.84
CA ASP A 12 10.98 -1.59 -16.90
C ASP A 12 10.54 -0.11 -16.97
N CYS A 13 9.23 0.14 -17.05
CA CYS A 13 8.72 1.50 -17.13
C CYS A 13 9.05 2.32 -15.88
N TYR A 14 9.02 1.71 -14.69
CA TYR A 14 9.38 2.38 -13.45
C TYR A 14 10.86 2.77 -13.42
N ASP A 15 11.76 1.87 -13.82
CA ASP A 15 13.21 2.08 -13.85
C ASP A 15 13.62 3.20 -14.83
N TYR A 16 12.86 3.37 -15.93
CA TYR A 16 13.07 4.44 -16.91
C TYR A 16 12.18 5.68 -16.71
N GLY A 17 11.33 5.71 -15.69
CA GLY A 17 10.38 6.81 -15.46
C GLY A 17 9.33 6.99 -16.56
N ASP A 18 9.03 5.93 -17.33
CA ASP A 18 8.09 5.93 -18.46
C ASP A 18 6.64 5.79 -17.99
N LYS A 19 6.05 6.91 -17.58
CA LYS A 19 4.65 6.98 -17.13
C LYS A 19 3.65 6.55 -18.23
N GLN A 20 3.95 6.84 -19.49
CA GLN A 20 3.05 6.46 -20.59
C GLN A 20 3.09 4.95 -20.82
N GLY A 21 4.28 4.36 -20.74
CA GLY A 21 4.45 2.91 -20.80
C GLY A 21 3.67 2.17 -19.72
N ILE A 22 3.63 2.70 -18.48
CA ILE A 22 2.81 2.14 -17.39
C ILE A 22 1.34 2.02 -17.81
N VAL A 23 0.73 3.12 -18.25
CA VAL A 23 -0.69 3.16 -18.65
C VAL A 23 -0.96 2.19 -19.79
N VAL A 24 -0.13 2.23 -20.84
CA VAL A 24 -0.29 1.35 -22.01
C VAL A 24 -0.22 -0.13 -21.65
N ASN A 25 0.66 -0.52 -20.72
CA ASN A 25 0.77 -1.91 -20.30
C ASN A 25 -0.43 -2.34 -19.43
N ILE A 26 -0.92 -1.46 -18.55
CA ILE A 26 -2.13 -1.70 -17.77
C ILE A 26 -3.34 -1.91 -18.70
N GLU A 27 -3.58 -1.02 -19.65
CA GLU A 27 -4.68 -1.13 -20.61
C GLU A 27 -4.60 -2.44 -21.42
N LYS A 28 -3.40 -2.81 -21.88
CA LYS A 28 -3.18 -4.06 -22.62
C LYS A 28 -3.48 -5.28 -21.77
N TYR A 29 -3.13 -5.24 -20.49
CA TYR A 29 -3.40 -6.33 -19.58
C TYR A 29 -4.91 -6.45 -19.30
N GLN A 30 -5.59 -5.35 -18.97
CA GLN A 30 -7.03 -5.31 -18.72
C GLN A 30 -7.88 -5.85 -19.87
N LYS A 31 -7.42 -5.75 -21.12
CA LYS A 31 -8.11 -6.32 -22.30
C LYS A 31 -8.14 -7.86 -22.33
N ASN A 32 -7.29 -8.54 -21.55
CA ASN A 32 -7.10 -9.99 -21.60
C ASN A 32 -7.60 -10.72 -20.35
N VAL A 33 -7.98 -10.00 -19.30
CA VAL A 33 -8.40 -10.55 -18.01
C VAL A 33 -9.70 -9.91 -17.54
N SER A 34 -10.36 -10.49 -16.56
CA SER A 34 -11.52 -9.85 -15.94
C SER A 34 -11.11 -8.61 -15.13
N GLU A 35 -12.03 -7.67 -14.91
CA GLU A 35 -11.77 -6.49 -14.07
C GLU A 35 -11.36 -6.87 -12.64
N GLU A 36 -11.92 -7.96 -12.11
CA GLU A 36 -11.57 -8.47 -10.78
C GLU A 36 -10.14 -8.99 -10.73
N GLU A 37 -9.72 -9.78 -11.73
CA GLU A 37 -8.34 -10.25 -11.84
C GLU A 37 -7.39 -9.06 -12.03
N ALA A 38 -7.77 -8.08 -12.84
CA ALA A 38 -6.98 -6.86 -13.01
C ALA A 38 -6.82 -6.08 -11.69
N SER A 39 -7.91 -5.82 -10.97
CA SER A 39 -7.88 -5.11 -9.69
C SER A 39 -7.00 -5.84 -8.67
N ARG A 40 -7.15 -7.17 -8.55
CA ARG A 40 -6.34 -7.99 -7.66
C ARG A 40 -4.86 -7.96 -8.03
N ASP A 41 -4.52 -8.24 -9.29
CA ASP A 41 -3.14 -8.42 -9.72
C ASP A 41 -2.38 -7.07 -9.72
N LEU A 42 -3.06 -5.95 -10.02
CA LEU A 42 -2.50 -4.60 -9.89
C LEU A 42 -2.27 -4.20 -8.43
N ALA A 43 -3.21 -4.51 -7.53
CA ALA A 43 -3.02 -4.30 -6.09
C ALA A 43 -1.87 -5.16 -5.54
N GLU A 44 -1.74 -6.40 -6.04
CA GLU A 44 -0.63 -7.28 -5.67
C GLU A 44 0.72 -6.74 -6.14
N TYR A 45 0.80 -6.15 -7.34
CA TYR A 45 2.03 -5.50 -7.80
C TYR A 45 2.47 -4.40 -6.84
N ILE A 46 1.55 -3.52 -6.45
CA ILE A 46 1.84 -2.46 -5.47
C ILE A 46 2.24 -3.09 -4.13
N PHE A 47 1.51 -4.09 -3.65
CA PHE A 47 1.82 -4.78 -2.40
C PHE A 47 3.27 -5.29 -2.34
N LEU A 48 3.73 -5.91 -3.43
CA LEU A 48 5.07 -6.50 -3.51
C LEU A 48 6.18 -5.44 -3.65
N LYS A 49 5.88 -4.28 -4.24
CA LYS A 49 6.87 -3.21 -4.48
C LYS A 49 6.86 -2.11 -3.42
N PHE A 50 5.81 -2.07 -2.59
CA PHE A 50 5.64 -1.06 -1.57
C PHE A 50 6.68 -1.20 -0.46
N THR A 51 7.33 -0.08 -0.18
CA THR A 51 8.07 0.21 1.05
C THR A 51 7.67 1.61 1.50
N THR A 52 7.87 1.95 2.77
CA THR A 52 7.59 3.29 3.31
C THR A 52 8.27 4.37 2.46
N ASN A 53 9.51 4.14 2.01
CA ASN A 53 10.26 5.09 1.19
C ASN A 53 9.71 5.27 -0.25
N LYS A 54 8.83 4.36 -0.70
CA LYS A 54 8.21 4.39 -2.03
C LYS A 54 6.72 4.72 -1.97
N ALA A 55 6.20 5.12 -0.81
CA ALA A 55 4.77 5.29 -0.60
C ALA A 55 4.14 6.26 -1.62
N ASP A 56 4.71 7.45 -1.78
CA ASP A 56 4.27 8.45 -2.78
C ASP A 56 4.24 7.90 -4.21
N ALA A 57 5.30 7.19 -4.60
CA ALA A 57 5.41 6.66 -5.95
C ALA A 57 4.39 5.55 -6.21
N MET A 58 4.15 4.71 -5.21
CA MET A 58 3.14 3.65 -5.28
C MET A 58 1.71 4.21 -5.25
N ALA A 59 1.45 5.26 -4.46
CA ALA A 59 0.19 6.00 -4.51
C ALA A 59 -0.02 6.66 -5.87
N GLY A 60 1.04 7.25 -6.45
CA GLY A 60 1.01 7.78 -7.82
C GLY A 60 0.69 6.71 -8.87
N LEU A 61 1.21 5.50 -8.71
CA LEU A 61 0.88 4.37 -9.59
C LEU A 61 -0.58 3.93 -9.41
N MET A 62 -1.05 3.80 -8.16
CA MET A 62 -2.43 3.46 -7.86
C MET A 62 -3.40 4.49 -8.46
N ARG A 63 -3.07 5.78 -8.33
CA ARG A 63 -3.81 6.87 -8.95
C ARG A 63 -3.95 6.69 -10.46
N MET A 64 -2.88 6.32 -11.15
CA MET A 64 -2.93 6.06 -12.59
C MET A 64 -3.87 4.89 -12.91
N MET A 65 -3.80 3.80 -12.13
CA MET A 65 -4.68 2.64 -12.30
C MET A 65 -6.15 2.99 -12.09
N ILE A 66 -6.49 3.74 -11.03
CA ILE A 66 -7.86 4.13 -10.71
C ILE A 66 -8.41 5.13 -11.74
N LYS A 67 -7.61 6.10 -12.18
CA LYS A 67 -8.05 7.07 -13.20
C LYS A 67 -8.32 6.44 -14.56
N ASP A 68 -7.50 5.47 -14.94
CA ASP A 68 -7.66 4.74 -16.20
C ASP A 68 -8.95 3.89 -16.20
N ASN A 69 -9.24 3.22 -15.08
CA ASN A 69 -10.47 2.46 -14.90
C ASN A 69 -11.00 2.55 -13.45
N PRO A 70 -11.91 3.50 -13.16
CA PRO A 70 -12.42 3.73 -11.81
C PRO A 70 -13.16 2.53 -11.22
N ASN A 71 -13.76 1.68 -12.06
CA ASN A 71 -14.50 0.51 -11.61
C ASN A 71 -13.60 -0.44 -10.81
N LEU A 72 -12.31 -0.52 -11.14
CA LEU A 72 -11.35 -1.40 -10.45
C LEU A 72 -11.28 -1.12 -8.94
N ALA A 73 -11.52 0.13 -8.51
CA ALA A 73 -11.50 0.54 -7.12
C ALA A 73 -12.85 0.33 -6.39
N LEU A 74 -13.93 0.06 -7.13
CA LEU A 74 -15.27 -0.15 -6.56
C LEU A 74 -15.70 -1.62 -6.59
N LEU A 75 -14.93 -2.50 -7.23
CA LEU A 75 -15.18 -3.94 -7.20
C LEU A 75 -15.17 -4.47 -5.77
N LYS A 76 -16.18 -5.29 -5.45
CA LYS A 76 -16.34 -5.92 -4.12
C LYS A 76 -16.33 -4.92 -2.96
N PHE A 77 -16.77 -3.69 -3.18
CA PHE A 77 -16.92 -2.71 -2.10
C PHE A 77 -17.70 -3.32 -0.91
N PRO A 78 -17.27 -3.10 0.35
CA PRO A 78 -16.12 -2.31 0.81
C PRO A 78 -14.77 -3.07 0.83
N GLU A 79 -14.74 -4.37 0.54
CA GLU A 79 -13.53 -5.21 0.59
C GLU A 79 -12.64 -5.12 -0.68
N ASN A 80 -12.65 -3.98 -1.38
CA ASN A 80 -11.87 -3.77 -2.60
C ASN A 80 -10.37 -4.00 -2.36
N TYR A 81 -9.68 -4.56 -3.37
CA TYR A 81 -8.26 -4.92 -3.27
C TYR A 81 -7.34 -3.72 -3.00
N PHE A 82 -7.60 -2.55 -3.60
CA PHE A 82 -6.78 -1.35 -3.37
C PHE A 82 -6.99 -0.78 -1.96
N TYR A 83 -8.22 -0.77 -1.47
CA TYR A 83 -8.50 -0.34 -0.10
C TYR A 83 -7.84 -1.27 0.93
N ARG A 84 -8.03 -2.58 0.77
CA ARG A 84 -7.43 -3.57 1.66
C ARG A 84 -5.90 -3.48 1.63
N LEU A 85 -5.30 -3.25 0.47
CA LEU A 85 -3.87 -2.99 0.35
C LEU A 85 -3.43 -1.80 1.20
N ALA A 86 -4.11 -0.65 1.09
CA ALA A 86 -3.78 0.55 1.87
C ALA A 86 -3.83 0.28 3.38
N VAL A 87 -4.89 -0.40 3.84
CA VAL A 87 -5.04 -0.80 5.25
C VAL A 87 -3.96 -1.80 5.67
N ILE A 88 -3.73 -2.86 4.88
CA ILE A 88 -2.74 -3.91 5.22
C ILE A 88 -1.33 -3.32 5.33
N LYS A 89 -0.96 -2.41 4.42
CA LYS A 89 0.33 -1.72 4.46
C LYS A 89 0.37 -0.58 5.48
N GLY A 90 -0.78 -0.18 6.03
CA GLY A 90 -0.89 0.99 6.90
C GLY A 90 -0.30 2.24 6.25
N SER A 91 -0.59 2.46 4.97
CA SER A 91 -0.07 3.61 4.24
C SER A 91 -1.16 4.66 4.08
N MET A 92 -0.96 5.83 4.70
CA MET A 92 -1.83 6.98 4.51
C MET A 92 -1.82 7.45 3.06
N ASP A 93 -0.68 7.44 2.37
CA ASP A 93 -0.62 7.88 0.97
C ASP A 93 -1.46 7.00 0.03
N LEU A 94 -1.42 5.68 0.23
CA LEU A 94 -2.30 4.77 -0.51
C LEU A 94 -3.76 4.96 -0.10
N TYR A 95 -4.03 5.14 1.18
CA TYR A 95 -5.39 5.35 1.68
C TYR A 95 -6.01 6.64 1.12
N ASP A 96 -5.32 7.78 1.25
CA ASP A 96 -5.75 9.08 0.75
C ASP A 96 -5.97 9.03 -0.75
N CYS A 97 -5.06 8.40 -1.51
CA CYS A 97 -5.25 8.21 -2.93
C CYS A 97 -6.51 7.38 -3.26
N TYR A 98 -6.83 6.35 -2.48
CA TYR A 98 -8.07 5.57 -2.68
C TYR A 98 -9.31 6.41 -2.36
N ILE A 99 -9.30 7.15 -1.25
CA ILE A 99 -10.40 8.02 -0.86
C ILE A 99 -10.64 9.11 -1.91
N GLU A 100 -9.60 9.82 -2.31
CA GLU A 100 -9.68 10.94 -3.25
C GLU A 100 -10.09 10.53 -4.66
N GLU A 101 -9.57 9.42 -5.16
CA GLU A 101 -9.72 9.04 -6.56
C GLU A 101 -10.85 8.03 -6.80
N ALA A 102 -11.29 7.29 -5.78
CA ALA A 102 -12.39 6.32 -5.90
C ALA A 102 -13.63 6.73 -5.10
N ILE A 103 -13.48 6.94 -3.78
CA ILE A 103 -14.63 7.10 -2.88
C ILE A 103 -15.30 8.46 -3.01
N ILE A 104 -14.54 9.56 -2.95
CA ILE A 104 -15.11 10.90 -3.10
C ILE A 104 -15.86 11.07 -4.43
N PRO A 105 -15.32 10.63 -5.59
CA PRO A 105 -16.06 10.64 -6.85
C PRO A 105 -17.32 9.78 -6.82
N PHE A 106 -17.26 8.59 -6.23
CA PHE A 106 -18.42 7.68 -6.10
C PHE A 106 -19.55 8.27 -5.25
N LEU A 107 -19.20 9.05 -4.23
CA LEU A 107 -20.15 9.66 -3.28
C LEU A 107 -20.73 11.00 -3.72
N LYS A 108 -20.22 11.61 -4.79
CA LYS A 108 -20.53 12.99 -5.19
C LYS A 108 -22.04 13.29 -5.33
N ASP A 109 -22.82 12.32 -5.78
CA ASP A 109 -24.26 12.46 -6.03
C ASP A 109 -25.11 11.63 -5.04
N LYS A 110 -24.54 11.23 -3.90
CA LYS A 110 -25.20 10.47 -2.85
C LYS A 110 -25.75 11.39 -1.75
N ASP A 111 -26.77 10.93 -1.04
CA ASP A 111 -27.27 11.61 0.15
C ASP A 111 -26.37 11.36 1.37
N GLU A 112 -26.62 12.11 2.43
CA GLU A 112 -25.83 12.08 3.66
C GLU A 112 -25.86 10.70 4.34
N ASP A 113 -27.01 10.02 4.30
CA ASP A 113 -27.15 8.67 4.85
C ASP A 113 -26.26 7.66 4.09
N ALA A 114 -26.28 7.69 2.75
CA ALA A 114 -25.45 6.82 1.93
C ALA A 114 -23.95 7.15 2.03
N VAL A 115 -23.58 8.42 2.31
CA VAL A 115 -22.20 8.81 2.61
C VAL A 115 -21.75 8.20 3.93
N ASN A 116 -22.56 8.33 4.98
CA ASN A 116 -22.27 7.78 6.30
C ASN A 116 -22.18 6.25 6.26
N ASP A 117 -23.10 5.59 5.56
CA ASP A 117 -23.07 4.13 5.37
C ASP A 117 -21.77 3.68 4.68
N CYS A 118 -21.33 4.42 3.66
CA CYS A 118 -20.10 4.11 2.93
C CYS A 118 -18.86 4.16 3.83
N TYR A 119 -18.69 5.23 4.61
CA TYR A 119 -17.55 5.36 5.52
C TYR A 119 -17.64 4.39 6.70
N MET A 120 -18.84 4.09 7.18
CA MET A 120 -19.06 3.07 8.21
C MET A 120 -18.65 1.67 7.71
N GLU A 121 -19.02 1.30 6.48
CA GLU A 121 -18.60 0.05 5.85
C GLU A 121 -17.08 -0.06 5.69
N LEU A 122 -16.43 1.02 5.25
CA LEU A 122 -14.96 1.10 5.18
C LEU A 122 -14.32 0.98 6.56
N THR A 123 -14.89 1.65 7.58
CA THR A 123 -14.45 1.57 8.99
C THR A 123 -14.48 0.13 9.48
N CYS A 124 -15.59 -0.58 9.26
CA CYS A 124 -15.75 -1.97 9.68
C CYS A 124 -14.68 -2.89 9.08
N VAL A 125 -14.35 -2.69 7.80
CA VAL A 125 -13.28 -3.46 7.13
C VAL A 125 -11.91 -3.12 7.71
N ALA A 126 -11.61 -1.84 7.95
CA ALA A 126 -10.33 -1.43 8.53
C ALA A 126 -10.11 -2.01 9.93
N GLU A 127 -11.12 -1.96 10.79
CA GLU A 127 -11.08 -2.52 12.14
C GLU A 127 -10.90 -4.04 12.11
N LYS A 128 -11.69 -4.74 11.30
CA LYS A 128 -11.59 -6.20 11.14
C LYS A 128 -10.19 -6.63 10.68
N LEU A 129 -9.59 -5.89 9.75
CA LEU A 129 -8.21 -6.16 9.32
C LEU A 129 -7.22 -5.84 10.45
N ASN A 130 -7.36 -4.71 11.12
CA ASN A 130 -6.48 -4.33 12.23
C ASN A 130 -6.49 -5.39 13.34
N ASP A 131 -7.68 -5.83 13.76
CA ASP A 131 -7.86 -6.88 14.78
C ASP A 131 -7.27 -8.22 14.36
N HIS A 132 -7.25 -8.54 13.06
CA HIS A 132 -6.63 -9.76 12.57
C HIS A 132 -5.10 -9.71 12.61
N PHE A 133 -4.51 -8.53 12.41
CA PHE A 133 -3.05 -8.37 12.38
C PHE A 133 -2.45 -8.04 13.74
N PHE A 134 -3.15 -7.31 14.61
CA PHE A 134 -2.63 -6.85 15.90
C PHE A 134 -2.15 -7.99 16.84
N PRO A 135 -2.87 -9.12 16.97
CA PRO A 135 -2.44 -10.26 17.80
C PRO A 135 -1.21 -11.00 17.25
N ASN A 136 -0.91 -10.82 15.96
CA ASN A 136 0.14 -11.54 15.25
C ASN A 136 1.49 -10.80 15.22
N TYR A 137 1.59 -9.60 15.81
CA TYR A 137 2.88 -8.93 15.96
C TYR A 137 3.72 -9.63 17.02
N VAL A 138 4.85 -10.19 16.59
CA VAL A 138 5.88 -10.68 17.51
C VAL A 138 6.40 -9.47 18.30
N PRO A 139 6.26 -9.45 19.64
CA PRO A 139 6.85 -8.39 20.45
C PRO A 139 8.37 -8.49 20.36
N CYS A 140 9.03 -7.39 19.98
CA CYS A 140 10.49 -7.33 19.95
C CYS A 140 11.03 -6.48 21.11
N ILE A 141 12.08 -6.95 21.78
CA ILE A 141 12.71 -6.31 22.93
C ILE A 141 14.02 -5.63 22.48
N LYS A 142 14.07 -4.30 22.63
CA LYS A 142 15.28 -3.50 22.40
C LYS A 142 16.43 -4.02 23.26
N GLY A 143 17.54 -4.38 22.61
CA GLY A 143 18.74 -4.88 23.30
C GLY A 143 18.76 -6.39 23.56
N MET A 144 17.74 -7.15 23.16
CA MET A 144 17.80 -8.63 23.07
C MET A 144 17.71 -9.09 21.62
N ASP A 145 16.77 -8.53 20.86
CA ASP A 145 16.52 -8.94 19.47
C ASP A 145 17.31 -8.12 18.43
N PHE A 146 18.05 -7.08 18.86
CA PHE A 146 18.68 -6.08 17.97
C PHE A 146 20.18 -5.84 18.26
N ASN A 147 20.86 -6.78 18.92
CA ASN A 147 22.27 -6.61 19.28
C ASN A 147 23.21 -7.03 18.14
N GLY A 148 23.36 -6.16 17.15
CA GLY A 148 24.57 -6.12 16.33
C GLY A 148 25.61 -5.22 17.00
N ALA A 149 26.81 -5.72 17.27
CA ALA A 149 27.93 -4.84 17.62
C ALA A 149 28.35 -4.08 16.36
N PHE A 150 28.20 -2.75 16.35
CA PHE A 150 28.71 -1.91 15.27
C PHE A 150 30.23 -2.05 15.23
N ALA A 151 30.77 -2.57 14.13
CA ALA A 151 32.20 -2.54 13.89
C ALA A 151 32.57 -1.14 13.38
N THR A 152 33.70 -0.58 13.76
CA THR A 152 34.19 0.66 13.15
C THR A 152 35.05 0.34 11.93
N TYR A 153 35.02 1.19 10.91
CA TYR A 153 35.87 1.02 9.75
C TYR A 153 37.34 1.23 10.15
N GLU A 154 38.22 0.29 9.79
CA GLU A 154 39.62 0.32 10.24
C GLU A 154 40.39 1.58 9.81
N LYS A 155 39.97 2.26 8.73
CA LYS A 155 40.62 3.49 8.25
C LYS A 155 40.00 4.78 8.80
N ASP A 156 38.80 4.68 9.36
CA ASP A 156 38.07 5.82 9.90
C ASP A 156 37.13 5.34 11.01
N THR A 157 37.55 5.60 12.24
CA THR A 157 36.82 5.20 13.44
C THR A 157 35.52 5.98 13.65
N GLU A 158 35.29 7.06 12.89
CA GLU A 158 34.01 7.78 12.90
C GLU A 158 32.94 7.06 12.07
N ILE A 159 33.33 6.08 11.24
CA ILE A 159 32.41 5.31 10.40
C ILE A 159 32.04 4.00 11.10
N SER A 160 30.78 3.90 11.53
CA SER A 160 30.18 2.66 12.00
C SER A 160 29.69 1.79 10.83
N LEU A 161 30.13 0.54 10.79
CA LEU A 161 29.72 -0.49 9.85
C LEU A 161 28.56 -1.29 10.44
N ILE A 162 27.48 -1.36 9.68
CA ILE A 162 26.29 -2.16 9.96
C ILE A 162 26.36 -3.40 9.07
N ARG A 163 26.13 -4.60 9.61
CA ARG A 163 26.03 -5.80 8.77
C ARG A 163 24.75 -5.71 7.93
N SER A 164 24.74 -6.30 6.73
CA SER A 164 23.55 -6.30 5.88
C SER A 164 22.33 -6.90 6.59
N GLU A 165 22.54 -7.95 7.40
CA GLU A 165 21.51 -8.58 8.23
C GLU A 165 20.90 -7.59 9.23
N ASP A 166 21.72 -6.78 9.89
CA ASP A 166 21.25 -5.75 10.82
C ASP A 166 20.45 -4.65 10.09
N TYR A 167 20.83 -4.31 8.86
CA TYR A 167 20.11 -3.35 8.02
C TYR A 167 18.73 -3.87 7.59
N GLU A 168 18.63 -5.15 7.21
CA GLU A 168 17.35 -5.79 6.90
C GLU A 168 16.41 -5.81 8.11
N ILE A 169 16.94 -6.12 9.30
CA ILE A 169 16.18 -6.08 10.54
C ILE A 169 15.69 -4.66 10.86
N ILE A 170 16.55 -3.64 10.69
CA ILE A 170 16.18 -2.24 10.92
C ILE A 170 15.04 -1.82 9.97
N ASN A 171 15.15 -2.14 8.68
CA ASN A 171 14.10 -1.83 7.72
C ASN A 171 12.78 -2.52 8.07
N ASP A 172 12.81 -3.81 8.42
CA ASP A 172 11.61 -4.55 8.82
C ASP A 172 10.93 -3.93 10.05
N VAL A 173 11.71 -3.49 11.05
CA VAL A 173 11.18 -2.77 12.22
C VAL A 173 10.53 -1.45 11.82
N VAL A 174 11.18 -0.67 10.96
CA VAL A 174 10.67 0.61 10.47
C VAL A 174 9.35 0.40 9.72
N GLU A 175 9.30 -0.56 8.79
CA GLU A 175 8.10 -0.87 8.02
C GLU A 175 6.95 -1.35 8.94
N LYS A 176 7.23 -2.24 9.90
CA LYS A 176 6.23 -2.70 10.87
C LYS A 176 5.69 -1.57 11.74
N TYR A 177 6.58 -0.71 12.24
CA TYR A 177 6.17 0.44 13.05
C TYR A 177 5.28 1.40 12.25
N ASN A 178 5.70 1.79 11.05
CA ASN A 178 4.89 2.65 10.18
C ASN A 178 3.54 2.00 9.82
N THR A 179 3.52 0.69 9.55
CA THR A 179 2.29 -0.05 9.28
C THR A 179 1.32 -0.01 10.46
N ILE A 180 1.80 -0.09 11.71
CA ILE A 180 0.96 0.03 12.92
C ILE A 180 0.41 1.44 13.06
N ILE A 181 1.27 2.45 12.97
CA ILE A 181 0.87 3.85 13.12
C ILE A 181 -0.11 4.24 12.02
N GLY A 182 0.18 3.94 10.76
CA GLY A 182 -0.68 4.33 9.65
C GLY A 182 -2.03 3.64 9.65
N ARG A 183 -2.16 2.37 10.09
CA ARG A 183 -3.49 1.76 10.28
C ARG A 183 -4.32 2.47 11.33
N ARG A 184 -3.71 2.85 12.45
CA ARG A 184 -4.38 3.63 13.48
C ARG A 184 -4.84 4.97 12.92
N ASP A 185 -4.01 5.62 12.12
CA ASP A 185 -4.30 6.92 11.54
C ASP A 185 -5.40 6.82 10.47
N ILE A 186 -5.42 5.75 9.65
CA ILE A 186 -6.53 5.43 8.72
C ILE A 186 -7.86 5.27 9.47
N ILE A 187 -7.88 4.45 10.53
CA ILE A 187 -9.08 4.21 11.33
C ILE A 187 -9.57 5.53 11.95
N LYS A 188 -8.63 6.34 12.46
CA LYS A 188 -8.96 7.65 13.03
C LYS A 188 -9.58 8.59 11.99
N ASP A 189 -9.01 8.69 10.80
CA ASP A 189 -9.55 9.52 9.72
C ASP A 189 -10.96 9.04 9.30
N LEU A 190 -11.19 7.73 9.20
CA LEU A 190 -12.53 7.18 8.93
C LEU A 190 -13.55 7.55 10.01
N TYR A 191 -13.15 7.50 11.29
CA TYR A 191 -14.01 7.96 12.39
C TYR A 191 -14.34 9.45 12.34
N GLU A 192 -13.44 10.28 11.82
CA GLU A 192 -13.67 11.73 11.66
C GLU A 192 -14.59 12.04 10.45
N ARG A 193 -14.75 11.08 9.53
CA ARG A 193 -15.62 11.18 8.35
C ARG A 193 -17.03 10.61 8.55
N ASN A 194 -17.23 9.81 9.60
CA ASN A 194 -18.53 9.36 10.08
C ASN A 194 -19.20 10.45 10.93
#